data_AF-A0A636LGW0-F1
#
_entry.id   AF-A0A636LGW0-F1
#
_cell.length_a   1.000
_cell.length_b   1.000
_cell.length_c   1.000
_cell.angle_alpha   90.00
_cell.angle_beta   90.00
_cell.angle_gamma   90.00
#
_symmetry.space_group_name_H-M   'P 1'
#
loop_
_entity.id
_entity.type
_entity.pdbx_description
1 polymer ?
#
loop_
_entity_poly.entity_id
_entity_poly.type
_entity_poly.pdbx_seq_one_letter_code
_entity_poly.pdbx_strand_id
1 'polypeptide(L)'
;MFLHNIKIRSKLFMAFGLFIVLMVVSSALSLFSLDRANTGMQDIITNDYPTTVKANLLIDNFNDFIIAQQLMLLDEEGRWSQSSQKELSEISQRISALLDELSRENSHDADSQKIINEIREARQQYLESRFRILKDIQSNNRQAAIQEMMTRTVQVQKVYKDKVQELIAVQDAQMHEASVQVKEDFKNNRTLLITLALISIAAGGVMGWYIVRSITRPLDDAVRFAEAIADGDLTRHITTDYKDETGVLLQALMAMKTRLLDIVQEVQNGSESISTAAAQIVAGNQDLAARTEEQASSVEETAASMEQITATVKNTADHTSEATKLSAGAASVVKNNGEMMNQVTQKMRVINDTANRMSDIINIIDSIAFQTNILA
;
A
#
# COMPACT_ATOMS: atom_id res chain seq x y z
N MET A 1 -12.05 -4.13 -15.94
CA MET A 1 -10.87 -4.01 -16.83
C MET A 1 -10.20 -2.63 -16.75
N PHE A 2 -10.93 -1.51 -16.68
CA PHE A 2 -10.34 -0.15 -16.66
C PHE A 2 -9.65 0.28 -15.34
N LEU A 3 -10.09 -0.27 -14.18
CA LEU A 3 -9.62 0.17 -12.86
C LEU A 3 -8.32 -0.50 -12.36
N HIS A 4 -7.78 -1.50 -13.05
CA HIS A 4 -6.53 -2.16 -12.62
C HIS A 4 -5.29 -1.29 -12.84
N ASN A 5 -5.33 -0.38 -13.82
CA ASN A 5 -4.20 0.45 -14.23
C ASN A 5 -4.16 1.82 -13.54
N ILE A 6 -5.02 2.04 -12.55
CA ILE A 6 -5.11 3.30 -11.83
C ILE A 6 -4.19 3.24 -10.61
N LYS A 7 -3.43 4.30 -10.38
CA LYS A 7 -2.59 4.48 -9.19
C LYS A 7 -3.38 4.24 -7.90
N ILE A 8 -2.76 3.60 -6.91
CA ILE A 8 -3.34 3.32 -5.59
C ILE A 8 -3.92 4.60 -4.97
N ARG A 9 -3.17 5.70 -5.04
CA ARG A 9 -3.62 7.01 -4.56
C ARG A 9 -4.95 7.41 -5.20
N SER A 10 -5.07 7.29 -6.52
CA SER A 10 -6.29 7.66 -7.25
C SER A 10 -7.46 6.73 -6.93
N LYS A 11 -7.21 5.41 -6.73
CA LYS A 11 -8.24 4.46 -6.28
C LYS A 11 -8.81 4.86 -4.91
N LEU A 12 -7.94 5.20 -3.96
CA LEU A 12 -8.35 5.65 -2.62
C LEU A 12 -9.11 6.97 -2.67
N PHE A 13 -8.62 7.98 -3.41
CA PHE A 13 -9.32 9.26 -3.57
C PHE A 13 -10.69 9.10 -4.23
N MET A 14 -10.85 8.25 -5.25
CA MET A 14 -12.16 7.97 -5.84
C MET A 14 -13.10 7.28 -4.85
N ALA A 15 -12.61 6.29 -4.09
CA ALA A 15 -13.45 5.57 -3.13
C ALA A 15 -13.92 6.50 -2.01
N PHE A 16 -13.01 7.21 -1.34
CA PHE A 16 -13.38 8.15 -0.29
C PHE A 16 -14.18 9.34 -0.83
N GLY A 17 -13.84 9.86 -2.01
CA GLY A 17 -14.58 10.93 -2.67
C GLY A 17 -16.03 10.53 -2.98
N LEU A 18 -16.24 9.34 -3.53
CA LEU A 18 -17.58 8.80 -3.79
C LEU A 18 -18.38 8.67 -2.48
N PHE A 19 -17.76 8.17 -1.41
CA PHE A 19 -18.39 8.06 -0.09
C PHE A 19 -18.80 9.41 0.48
N ILE A 20 -17.91 10.41 0.40
CA ILE A 20 -18.19 11.77 0.88
C ILE A 20 -19.35 12.36 0.09
N VAL A 21 -19.35 12.23 -1.25
CA VAL A 21 -20.43 12.72 -2.10
C VAL A 21 -21.75 12.05 -1.73
N LEU A 22 -21.77 10.72 -1.57
CA LEU A 22 -22.98 9.99 -1.17
C LEU A 22 -23.47 10.42 0.22
N MET A 23 -22.56 10.65 1.18
CA MET A 23 -22.90 11.10 2.53
C MET A 23 -23.47 12.52 2.53
N VAL A 24 -22.89 13.43 1.74
CA VAL A 24 -23.39 14.81 1.57
C VAL A 24 -24.77 14.80 0.92
N VAL A 25 -24.95 14.03 -0.16
CA VAL A 25 -26.25 13.91 -0.84
C VAL A 25 -27.30 13.34 0.10
N SER A 26 -26.99 12.27 0.84
CA SER A 26 -27.90 11.69 1.83
C SER A 26 -28.25 12.66 2.94
N SER A 27 -27.27 13.41 3.46
CA SER A 27 -27.50 14.41 4.51
C SER A 27 -28.36 15.56 4.01
N ALA A 28 -28.10 16.06 2.80
CA ALA A 28 -28.87 17.13 2.19
C ALA A 28 -30.34 16.72 1.94
N LEU A 29 -30.56 15.51 1.40
CA LEU A 29 -31.91 14.97 1.20
C LEU A 29 -32.66 14.76 2.53
N SER A 30 -31.95 14.31 3.57
CA SER A 30 -32.51 14.15 4.91
C SER A 30 -32.97 15.48 5.49
N LEU A 31 -32.13 16.52 5.41
CA LEU A 31 -32.48 17.88 5.85
C LEU A 31 -33.67 18.43 5.07
N PHE A 32 -33.70 18.25 3.74
CA PHE A 32 -34.82 18.68 2.91
C PHE A 32 -36.14 17.96 3.25
N SER A 33 -36.08 16.66 3.55
CA SER A 33 -37.24 15.90 4.00
C SER A 33 -37.76 16.34 5.36
N LEU A 34 -36.85 16.66 6.29
CA LEU A 34 -37.21 17.15 7.62
C LEU A 34 -37.84 18.54 7.54
N ASP A 35 -37.26 19.43 6.73
CA ASP A 35 -37.78 20.77 6.49
C ASP A 35 -39.20 20.72 5.91
N ARG A 36 -39.42 19.89 4.86
CA ARG A 36 -40.76 19.70 4.26
C ARG A 36 -41.79 19.16 5.26
N ALA A 37 -41.41 18.17 6.08
CA ALA A 37 -42.28 17.64 7.11
C ALA A 37 -42.61 18.69 8.19
N ASN A 38 -41.62 19.51 8.55
CA ASN A 38 -41.79 20.59 9.51
C ASN A 38 -42.71 21.70 8.97
N THR A 39 -42.53 22.14 7.72
CA THR A 39 -43.40 23.15 7.09
C THR A 39 -44.84 22.66 7.00
N GLY A 40 -45.08 21.43 6.52
CA GLY A 40 -46.45 20.90 6.44
C GLY A 40 -47.13 20.74 7.80
N MET A 41 -46.36 20.36 8.84
CA MET A 41 -46.90 20.33 10.22
C MET A 41 -47.17 21.74 10.75
N GLN A 42 -46.32 22.71 10.40
CA GLN A 42 -46.48 24.08 10.84
C GLN A 42 -47.74 24.70 10.23
N ASP A 43 -48.03 24.48 8.95
CA ASP A 43 -49.26 24.93 8.29
C ASP A 43 -50.52 24.37 8.98
N ILE A 44 -50.53 23.07 9.33
CA ILE A 44 -51.63 22.46 10.09
C ILE A 44 -51.83 23.16 11.45
N ILE A 45 -50.75 23.46 12.17
CA ILE A 45 -50.82 24.05 13.52
C ILE A 45 -51.18 25.54 13.47
N THR A 46 -50.69 26.30 12.49
CA THR A 46 -50.83 27.75 12.44
C THR A 46 -52.04 28.22 11.65
N ASN A 47 -52.52 27.42 10.69
CA ASN A 47 -53.58 27.83 9.77
C ASN A 47 -54.87 27.00 9.96
N ASP A 48 -54.76 25.66 9.91
CA ASP A 48 -55.94 24.79 9.86
C ASP A 48 -56.55 24.54 11.26
N TYR A 49 -55.71 24.28 12.26
CA TYR A 49 -56.15 24.01 13.64
C TYR A 49 -56.85 25.22 14.30
N PRO A 50 -56.32 26.46 14.24
CA PRO A 50 -56.98 27.62 14.84
C PRO A 50 -58.35 27.93 14.22
N THR A 51 -58.53 27.67 12.91
CA THR A 51 -59.80 27.86 12.21
C THR A 51 -60.89 26.98 12.82
N THR A 52 -60.58 25.70 13.08
CA THR A 52 -61.49 24.76 13.76
C THR A 52 -61.84 25.22 15.18
N VAL A 53 -60.85 25.73 15.93
CA VAL A 53 -61.09 26.28 17.28
C VAL A 53 -62.01 27.50 17.22
N LYS A 54 -61.77 28.44 16.31
CA LYS A 54 -62.60 29.64 16.11
C LYS A 54 -64.03 29.29 15.69
N ALA A 55 -64.21 28.28 14.83
CA ALA A 55 -65.53 27.81 14.46
C ALA A 55 -66.28 27.19 15.65
N ASN A 56 -65.61 26.44 16.54
CA ASN A 56 -66.23 25.98 17.79
C ASN A 56 -66.60 27.16 18.72
N LEU A 57 -65.74 28.18 18.83
CA LEU A 57 -66.05 29.40 19.58
C LEU A 57 -67.28 30.14 19.02
N LEU A 58 -67.56 30.06 17.72
CA LEU A 58 -68.80 30.61 17.15
C LEU A 58 -70.05 29.89 17.68
N ILE A 59 -69.97 28.57 17.87
CA ILE A 59 -71.07 27.78 18.46
C ILE A 59 -71.24 28.20 19.92
N ASP A 60 -70.16 28.28 20.69
CA ASP A 60 -70.21 28.64 22.11
C ASP A 60 -70.78 30.04 22.33
N ASN A 61 -70.23 31.05 21.64
CA ASN A 61 -70.74 32.43 21.73
C ASN A 61 -72.21 32.52 21.27
N PHE A 62 -72.60 31.76 20.25
CA PHE A 62 -73.99 31.75 19.81
C PHE A 62 -74.92 31.07 20.81
N ASN A 63 -74.49 29.99 21.47
CA ASN A 63 -75.24 29.37 22.57
C ASN A 63 -75.40 30.33 23.75
N ASP A 64 -74.34 31.03 24.16
CA ASP A 64 -74.40 32.05 25.21
C ASP A 64 -75.38 33.17 24.83
N PHE A 65 -75.36 33.60 23.56
CA PHE A 65 -76.31 34.57 23.03
C PHE A 65 -77.76 34.06 23.12
N ILE A 66 -78.01 32.80 22.75
CA ILE A 66 -79.34 32.18 22.84
C ILE A 66 -79.81 32.12 24.29
N ILE A 67 -78.95 31.67 25.21
CA ILE A 67 -79.27 31.54 26.65
C ILE A 67 -79.62 32.91 27.24
N ALA A 68 -78.79 33.94 26.98
CA ALA A 68 -79.06 35.29 27.45
C ALA A 68 -80.38 35.85 26.89
N GLN A 69 -80.70 35.59 25.61
CA GLN A 69 -81.99 35.97 25.02
C GLN A 69 -83.17 35.22 25.66
N GLN A 70 -83.02 33.93 25.95
CA GLN A 70 -84.08 33.13 26.57
C GLN A 70 -84.32 33.53 28.03
N LEU A 71 -83.27 33.85 28.79
CA LEU A 71 -83.41 34.40 30.15
C LEU A 71 -84.13 35.74 30.15
N MET A 72 -83.85 36.61 29.17
CA MET A 72 -84.56 37.88 28.99
C MET A 72 -86.05 37.67 28.68
N LEU A 73 -86.40 36.63 27.93
CA LEU A 73 -87.80 36.25 27.70
C LEU A 73 -88.50 35.81 28.99
N LEU A 74 -87.80 35.13 29.89
CA LEU A 74 -88.36 34.63 31.16
C LEU A 74 -88.47 35.69 32.26
N ASP A 75 -87.81 36.85 32.11
CA ASP A 75 -87.84 37.93 33.10
C ASP A 75 -89.10 38.81 32.97
N GLU A 76 -90.13 38.50 33.75
CA GLU A 76 -91.41 39.24 33.76
C GLU A 76 -91.34 40.62 34.43
N GLU A 77 -90.33 40.85 35.28
CA GLU A 77 -90.18 42.10 36.04
C GLU A 77 -89.26 43.13 35.36
N GLY A 78 -88.68 42.80 34.20
CA GLY A 78 -87.83 43.70 33.41
C GLY A 78 -86.49 44.09 34.08
N ARG A 79 -86.13 43.40 35.18
CA ARG A 79 -84.92 43.63 35.99
C ARG A 79 -83.63 43.38 35.22
N TRP A 80 -83.67 42.57 34.17
CA TRP A 80 -82.53 42.15 33.36
C TRP A 80 -82.39 42.90 32.03
N SER A 81 -83.24 43.89 31.75
CA SER A 81 -83.33 44.50 30.40
C SER A 81 -82.05 45.21 29.93
N GLN A 82 -81.42 46.05 30.77
CA GLN A 82 -80.29 46.89 30.32
C GLN A 82 -78.93 46.16 30.34
N SER A 83 -78.66 45.38 31.39
CA SER A 83 -77.42 44.58 31.51
C SER A 83 -77.36 43.46 30.48
N SER A 84 -78.46 42.72 30.29
CA SER A 84 -78.52 41.63 29.29
C SER A 84 -78.44 42.17 27.87
N GLN A 85 -78.97 43.36 27.60
CA GLN A 85 -78.85 43.97 26.27
C GLN A 85 -77.42 44.42 25.97
N LYS A 86 -76.67 44.87 26.98
CA LYS A 86 -75.23 45.13 26.87
C LYS A 86 -74.45 43.84 26.62
N GLU A 87 -74.71 42.79 27.40
CA GLU A 87 -74.07 41.47 27.24
C GLU A 87 -74.32 40.85 25.86
N LEU A 88 -75.57 40.87 25.39
CA LEU A 88 -75.94 40.43 24.03
C LEU A 88 -75.21 41.25 22.95
N SER A 89 -75.04 42.57 23.16
CA SER A 89 -74.28 43.41 22.24
C SER A 89 -72.80 43.01 22.20
N GLU A 90 -72.18 42.74 23.36
CA GLU A 90 -70.78 42.30 23.46
C GLU A 90 -70.56 40.94 22.80
N ILE A 91 -71.44 39.96 23.07
CA ILE A 91 -71.39 38.64 22.41
C ILE A 91 -71.57 38.79 20.89
N SER A 92 -72.50 39.63 20.45
CA SER A 92 -72.70 39.91 19.03
C SER A 92 -71.44 40.53 18.39
N GLN A 93 -70.75 41.45 19.07
CA GLN A 93 -69.49 42.00 18.56
C GLN A 93 -68.41 40.93 18.45
N ARG A 94 -68.29 40.02 19.44
CA ARG A 94 -67.35 38.89 19.40
C ARG A 94 -67.62 37.95 18.23
N ILE A 95 -68.89 37.58 18.00
CA ILE A 95 -69.28 36.73 16.86
C ILE A 95 -68.95 37.42 15.53
N SER A 96 -69.19 38.73 15.41
CA SER A 96 -68.82 39.48 14.20
C SER A 96 -67.32 39.48 13.96
N ALA A 97 -66.53 39.76 14.99
CA ALA A 97 -65.07 39.73 14.91
C ALA A 97 -64.54 38.35 14.50
N LEU A 98 -65.07 37.27 15.11
CA LEU A 98 -64.70 35.89 14.76
C LEU A 98 -65.05 35.56 13.29
N LEU A 99 -66.23 35.96 12.80
CA LEU A 99 -66.61 35.75 11.39
C LEU A 99 -65.77 36.57 10.41
N ASP A 100 -65.27 37.74 10.80
CA ASP A 100 -64.36 38.55 9.99
C ASP A 100 -62.95 37.98 9.96
N GLU A 101 -62.45 37.47 11.09
CA GLU A 101 -61.17 36.76 11.16
C GLU A 101 -61.20 35.48 10.34
N LEU A 102 -62.23 34.64 10.51
CA LEU A 102 -62.40 33.41 9.75
C LEU A 102 -62.47 33.67 8.25
N SER A 103 -63.20 34.72 7.82
CA SER A 103 -63.25 35.10 6.40
C SER A 103 -61.91 35.61 5.88
N ARG A 104 -61.10 36.30 6.70
CA ARG A 104 -59.77 36.77 6.27
C ARG A 104 -58.77 35.62 6.14
N GLU A 105 -58.71 34.74 7.13
CA GLU A 105 -57.77 33.62 7.20
C GLU A 105 -58.08 32.57 6.11
N ASN A 106 -59.36 32.31 5.84
CA ASN A 106 -59.79 31.34 4.83
C ASN A 106 -60.05 31.99 3.46
N SER A 107 -59.43 33.13 3.16
CA SER A 107 -59.64 33.84 1.88
C SER A 107 -59.20 33.04 0.65
N HIS A 108 -58.32 32.05 0.85
CA HIS A 108 -57.81 31.16 -0.19
C HIS A 108 -58.72 29.96 -0.47
N ASP A 109 -59.68 29.66 0.42
CA ASP A 109 -60.60 28.53 0.28
C ASP A 109 -62.02 29.02 -0.05
N ALA A 110 -62.42 28.79 -1.31
CA ALA A 110 -63.71 29.22 -1.83
C ALA A 110 -64.90 28.54 -1.11
N ASP A 111 -64.74 27.28 -0.70
CA ASP A 111 -65.81 26.54 -0.03
C ASP A 111 -66.01 27.06 1.40
N SER A 112 -64.93 27.27 2.15
CA SER A 112 -65.00 27.92 3.47
C SER A 112 -65.56 29.33 3.41
N GLN A 113 -65.18 30.16 2.41
CA GLN A 113 -65.77 31.49 2.23
C GLN A 113 -67.28 31.43 2.02
N LYS A 114 -67.74 30.51 1.17
CA LYS A 114 -69.16 30.33 0.90
C LYS A 114 -69.91 29.97 2.18
N ILE A 115 -69.41 28.99 2.94
CA ILE A 115 -70.04 28.57 4.20
C ILE A 115 -70.05 29.71 5.23
N ILE A 116 -68.95 30.47 5.36
CA ILE A 116 -68.88 31.64 6.26
C ILE A 116 -69.93 32.68 5.90
N ASN A 117 -70.18 32.93 4.61
CA ASN A 117 -71.23 33.83 4.16
C ASN A 117 -72.64 33.28 4.49
N GLU A 118 -72.87 31.98 4.29
CA GLU A 118 -74.14 31.33 4.69
C GLU A 118 -74.36 31.38 6.22
N ILE A 119 -73.28 31.30 7.03
CA ILE A 119 -73.34 31.51 8.49
C ILE A 119 -73.74 32.96 8.80
N ARG A 120 -73.19 33.96 8.08
CA ARG A 120 -73.57 35.38 8.24
C ARG A 120 -75.04 35.61 7.91
N GLU A 121 -75.54 35.00 6.82
CA GLU A 121 -76.94 35.09 6.43
C GLU A 121 -77.87 34.46 7.47
N ALA A 122 -77.55 33.25 7.96
CA ALA A 122 -78.31 32.59 9.01
C ALA A 122 -78.34 33.43 10.29
N ARG A 123 -77.20 34.04 10.66
CA ARG A 123 -77.10 34.95 11.80
C ARG A 123 -77.95 36.20 11.61
N GLN A 124 -77.97 36.79 10.42
CA GLN A 124 -78.80 37.95 10.14
C GLN A 124 -80.29 37.61 10.30
N GLN A 125 -80.75 36.49 9.72
CA GLN A 125 -82.12 36.01 9.88
C GLN A 125 -82.49 35.77 11.35
N TYR A 126 -81.53 35.30 12.15
CA TYR A 126 -81.70 35.09 13.58
C TYR A 126 -81.88 36.42 14.33
N LEU A 127 -81.04 37.42 14.03
CA LEU A 127 -81.14 38.75 14.64
C LEU A 127 -82.44 39.47 14.26
N GLU A 128 -82.92 39.31 13.02
CA GLU A 128 -84.21 39.83 12.58
C GLU A 128 -85.39 39.18 13.32
N SER A 129 -85.35 37.86 13.50
CA SER A 129 -86.35 37.12 14.28
C SER A 129 -86.35 37.54 15.75
N ARG A 130 -85.16 37.72 16.34
CA ARG A 130 -84.99 38.30 17.68
C ARG A 130 -85.60 39.70 17.79
N PHE A 131 -85.39 40.56 16.79
CA PHE A 131 -85.94 41.91 16.81
C PHE A 131 -87.48 41.89 16.82
N ARG A 132 -88.11 40.99 16.06
CA ARG A 132 -89.57 40.77 16.11
C ARG A 132 -90.02 40.31 17.50
N ILE A 133 -89.33 39.33 18.08
CA ILE A 133 -89.59 38.85 19.45
C ILE A 133 -89.52 40.00 20.46
N LEU A 134 -88.46 40.81 20.43
CA LEU A 134 -88.31 41.95 21.35
C LEU A 134 -89.43 42.98 21.18
N LYS A 135 -89.83 43.28 19.95
CA LYS A 135 -90.94 44.19 19.65
C LYS A 135 -92.27 43.67 20.19
N ASP A 136 -92.52 42.36 20.08
CA ASP A 136 -93.73 41.72 20.57
C ASP A 136 -93.77 41.71 22.11
N ILE A 137 -92.63 41.48 22.78
CA ILE A 137 -92.52 41.60 24.25
C ILE A 137 -92.80 43.04 24.69
N GLN A 138 -92.18 44.05 24.05
CA GLN A 138 -92.40 45.47 24.36
C GLN A 138 -93.85 45.91 24.15
N SER A 139 -94.54 45.29 23.19
CA SER A 139 -95.96 45.55 22.90
C SER A 139 -96.91 44.70 23.76
N ASN A 140 -96.39 44.00 24.78
CA ASN A 140 -97.13 43.10 25.67
C ASN A 140 -97.82 41.90 24.98
N ASN A 141 -97.35 41.52 23.78
CA ASN A 141 -97.88 40.44 22.94
C ASN A 141 -97.04 39.16 23.06
N ARG A 142 -96.94 38.60 24.27
CA ARG A 142 -96.06 37.45 24.58
C ARG A 142 -96.39 36.18 23.77
N GLN A 143 -97.65 35.99 23.38
CA GLN A 143 -98.06 34.85 22.55
C GLN A 143 -97.43 34.91 21.14
N ALA A 144 -97.36 36.10 20.54
CA ALA A 144 -96.72 36.31 19.24
C ALA A 144 -95.20 36.07 19.33
N ALA A 145 -94.56 36.54 20.40
CA ALA A 145 -93.14 36.30 20.67
C ALA A 145 -92.80 34.80 20.80
N ILE A 146 -93.65 34.02 21.50
CA ILE A 146 -93.48 32.57 21.62
C ILE A 146 -93.69 31.87 20.27
N GLN A 147 -94.67 32.32 19.47
CA GLN A 147 -94.92 31.77 18.15
C GLN A 147 -93.74 32.01 17.19
N GLU A 148 -93.20 33.22 17.14
CA GLU A 148 -91.99 33.54 16.35
C GLU A 148 -90.79 32.70 16.82
N MET A 149 -90.63 32.52 18.14
CA MET A 149 -89.57 31.67 18.71
C MET A 149 -89.69 30.22 18.22
N MET A 150 -90.88 29.62 18.36
CA MET A 150 -91.12 28.21 18.03
C MET A 150 -91.12 27.90 16.53
N THR A 151 -91.53 28.86 15.70
CA THR A 151 -91.68 28.65 14.25
C THR A 151 -90.45 29.08 13.45
N ARG A 152 -89.87 30.23 13.78
CA ARG A 152 -88.78 30.84 13.00
C ARG A 152 -87.45 30.77 13.75
N THR A 153 -87.39 31.22 15.00
CA THR A 153 -86.11 31.38 15.71
C THR A 153 -85.39 30.04 15.90
N VAL A 154 -86.08 29.00 16.41
CA VAL A 154 -85.48 27.67 16.60
C VAL A 154 -84.98 27.07 15.29
N GLN A 155 -85.71 27.27 14.18
CA GLN A 155 -85.30 26.79 12.87
C GLN A 155 -84.01 27.48 12.41
N VAL A 156 -83.94 28.82 12.55
CA VAL A 156 -82.75 29.57 12.14
C VAL A 156 -81.55 29.29 13.06
N GLN A 157 -81.76 29.06 14.37
CA GLN A 157 -80.69 28.60 15.28
C GLN A 157 -80.08 27.29 14.80
N LYS A 158 -80.93 26.33 14.41
CA LYS A 158 -80.48 25.06 13.85
C LYS A 158 -79.68 25.28 12.56
N VAL A 159 -80.20 26.08 11.62
CA VAL A 159 -79.49 26.40 10.37
C VAL A 159 -78.12 27.02 10.63
N TYR A 160 -78.02 27.98 11.57
CA TYR A 160 -76.73 28.58 11.95
C TYR A 160 -75.77 27.51 12.48
N LYS A 161 -76.21 26.67 13.42
CA LYS A 161 -75.38 25.62 14.02
C LYS A 161 -74.95 24.58 12.98
N ASP A 162 -75.87 24.13 12.13
CA ASP A 162 -75.61 23.17 11.06
C ASP A 162 -74.55 23.73 10.09
N LYS A 163 -74.61 25.03 9.76
CA LYS A 163 -73.62 25.69 8.90
C LYS A 163 -72.25 25.85 9.55
N VAL A 164 -72.19 26.15 10.85
CA VAL A 164 -70.91 26.17 11.57
C VAL A 164 -70.31 24.76 11.68
N GLN A 165 -71.14 23.73 11.87
CA GLN A 165 -70.70 22.34 11.86
C GLN A 165 -70.22 21.88 10.47
N GLU A 166 -70.87 22.35 9.40
CA GLU A 166 -70.42 22.13 8.03
C GLU A 166 -69.03 22.73 7.80
N LEU A 167 -68.77 23.95 8.28
CA LEU A 167 -67.44 24.56 8.22
C LEU A 167 -66.39 23.74 8.99
N ILE A 168 -66.72 23.29 10.21
CA ILE A 168 -65.82 22.43 11.02
C ILE A 168 -65.52 21.13 10.27
N ALA A 169 -66.52 20.51 9.64
CA ALA A 169 -66.33 19.26 8.91
C ALA A 169 -65.42 19.42 7.68
N VAL A 170 -65.55 20.53 6.94
CA VAL A 170 -64.65 20.85 5.82
C VAL A 170 -63.21 21.04 6.29
N GLN A 171 -63.02 21.80 7.37
CA GLN A 171 -61.69 22.07 7.94
C GLN A 171 -61.04 20.82 8.53
N ASP A 172 -61.80 19.95 9.21
CA ASP A 172 -61.29 18.68 9.72
C ASP A 172 -60.90 17.72 8.59
N ALA A 173 -61.67 17.70 7.50
CA ALA A 173 -61.34 16.92 6.30
C ALA A 173 -60.04 17.42 5.64
N GLN A 174 -59.87 18.73 5.48
CA GLN A 174 -58.65 19.36 4.95
C GLN A 174 -57.44 19.04 5.83
N MET A 175 -57.56 19.20 7.15
CA MET A 175 -56.50 18.90 8.11
C MET A 175 -56.11 17.40 8.08
N HIS A 176 -57.09 16.51 7.97
CA HIS A 176 -56.83 15.08 7.84
C HIS A 176 -56.11 14.75 6.53
N GLU A 177 -56.53 15.33 5.41
CA GLU A 177 -55.86 15.17 4.11
C GLU A 177 -54.41 15.67 4.16
N ALA A 178 -54.18 16.88 4.68
CA ALA A 178 -52.84 17.44 4.88
C ALA A 178 -51.98 16.52 5.76
N SER A 179 -52.55 15.98 6.85
CA SER A 179 -51.85 15.03 7.74
C SER A 179 -51.47 13.73 7.02
N VAL A 180 -52.35 13.20 6.16
CA VAL A 180 -52.07 12.00 5.37
C VAL A 180 -50.96 12.28 4.35
N GLN A 181 -51.01 13.41 3.65
CA GLN A 181 -49.97 13.82 2.69
C GLN A 181 -48.60 13.96 3.36
N VAL A 182 -48.52 14.64 4.51
CA VAL A 182 -47.27 14.78 5.28
C VAL A 182 -46.70 13.41 5.69
N LYS A 183 -47.56 12.47 6.11
CA LYS A 183 -47.14 11.09 6.46
C LYS A 183 -46.65 10.30 5.24
N GLU A 184 -47.31 10.44 4.11
CA GLU A 184 -46.95 9.76 2.87
C GLU A 184 -45.62 10.28 2.33
N ASP A 185 -45.45 11.60 2.27
CA ASP A 185 -44.20 12.25 1.90
C ASP A 185 -43.04 11.81 2.81
N PHE A 186 -43.28 11.77 4.12
CA PHE A 186 -42.29 11.28 5.07
C PHE A 186 -41.92 9.80 4.80
N LYS A 187 -42.89 8.94 4.53
CA LYS A 187 -42.65 7.52 4.24
C LYS A 187 -41.88 7.34 2.92
N ASN A 188 -42.24 8.08 1.88
CA ASN A 188 -41.57 8.03 0.57
C ASN A 188 -40.12 8.51 0.69
N ASN A 189 -39.91 9.66 1.34
CA ASN A 189 -38.56 10.19 1.58
C ASN A 189 -37.74 9.26 2.46
N ARG A 190 -38.32 8.68 3.52
CA ARG A 190 -37.64 7.69 4.38
C ARG A 190 -37.22 6.46 3.59
N THR A 191 -38.09 5.96 2.72
CA THR A 191 -37.79 4.79 1.88
C THR A 191 -36.64 5.12 0.92
N LEU A 192 -36.67 6.28 0.27
CA LEU A 192 -35.60 6.76 -0.60
C LEU A 192 -34.27 6.86 0.16
N LEU A 193 -34.25 7.47 1.35
CA LEU A 193 -33.06 7.58 2.19
C LEU A 193 -32.50 6.21 2.60
N ILE A 194 -33.36 5.26 3.00
CA ILE A 194 -32.94 3.90 3.34
C ILE A 194 -32.34 3.19 2.11
N THR A 195 -32.99 3.30 0.94
CA THR A 195 -32.45 2.68 -0.29
C THR A 195 -31.10 3.28 -0.68
N LEU A 196 -30.93 4.59 -0.56
CA LEU A 196 -29.68 5.28 -0.86
C LEU A 196 -28.57 4.90 0.14
N ALA A 197 -28.91 4.75 1.42
CA ALA A 197 -27.98 4.25 2.44
C ALA A 197 -27.53 2.80 2.15
N LEU A 198 -28.46 1.91 1.79
CA LEU A 198 -28.14 0.53 1.42
C LEU A 198 -27.26 0.46 0.17
N ILE A 199 -27.55 1.27 -0.86
CA ILE A 199 -26.71 1.38 -2.06
C ILE A 199 -25.31 1.89 -1.68
N SER A 200 -25.21 2.87 -0.79
CA SER A 200 -23.94 3.42 -0.33
C SER A 200 -23.10 2.37 0.41
N ILE A 201 -23.73 1.58 1.28
CA ILE A 201 -23.07 0.47 1.99
C ILE A 201 -22.62 -0.61 1.00
N ALA A 202 -23.48 -1.01 0.06
CA ALA A 202 -23.15 -2.03 -0.93
C ALA A 202 -22.02 -1.57 -1.86
N ALA A 203 -22.10 -0.35 -2.41
CA ALA A 203 -21.04 0.24 -3.22
C ALA A 203 -19.73 0.34 -2.43
N GLY A 204 -19.81 0.73 -1.16
CA GLY A 204 -18.70 0.77 -0.22
C GLY A 204 -18.03 -0.58 0.00
N GLY A 205 -18.81 -1.61 0.26
CA GLY A 205 -18.32 -2.98 0.45
C GLY A 205 -17.67 -3.53 -0.82
N VAL A 206 -18.30 -3.34 -1.98
CA VAL A 206 -17.77 -3.78 -3.28
C VAL A 206 -16.46 -3.04 -3.60
N MET A 207 -16.41 -1.72 -3.42
CA MET A 207 -15.22 -0.93 -3.70
C MET A 207 -14.09 -1.23 -2.72
N GLY A 208 -14.40 -1.41 -1.44
CA GLY A 208 -13.45 -1.83 -0.41
C GLY A 208 -12.85 -3.20 -0.70
N TRP A 209 -13.70 -4.20 -0.99
CA TRP A 209 -13.26 -5.53 -1.39
C TRP A 209 -12.38 -5.48 -2.65
N TYR A 210 -12.76 -4.67 -3.64
CA TYR A 210 -11.99 -4.47 -4.86
C TYR A 210 -10.62 -3.84 -4.59
N ILE A 211 -10.55 -2.77 -3.79
CA ILE A 211 -9.30 -2.08 -3.45
C ILE A 211 -8.36 -3.03 -2.70
N VAL A 212 -8.86 -3.69 -1.65
CA VAL A 212 -8.08 -4.67 -0.87
C VAL A 212 -7.51 -5.72 -1.81
N ARG A 213 -8.35 -6.38 -2.61
CA ARG A 213 -7.91 -7.42 -3.54
C ARG A 213 -6.92 -6.92 -4.59
N SER A 214 -7.05 -5.67 -5.03
CA SER A 214 -6.16 -5.07 -6.04
C SER A 214 -4.78 -4.68 -5.49
N ILE A 215 -4.66 -4.50 -4.17
CA ILE A 215 -3.41 -4.09 -3.52
C ILE A 215 -2.73 -5.29 -2.84
N THR A 216 -3.48 -6.06 -2.06
CA THR A 216 -2.89 -7.13 -1.24
C THR A 216 -2.38 -8.29 -2.09
N ARG A 217 -3.03 -8.63 -3.20
CA ARG A 217 -2.59 -9.74 -4.06
C ARG A 217 -1.24 -9.47 -4.74
N PRO A 218 -1.03 -8.35 -5.46
CA PRO A 218 0.27 -8.07 -6.06
C PRO A 218 1.38 -7.91 -5.02
N LEU A 219 1.05 -7.39 -3.82
CA LEU A 219 2.01 -7.30 -2.72
C LEU A 219 2.39 -8.68 -2.17
N ASP A 220 1.42 -9.59 -2.01
CA ASP A 220 1.69 -10.97 -1.59
C ASP A 220 2.56 -11.71 -2.64
N ASP A 221 2.26 -11.52 -3.93
CA ASP A 221 3.09 -12.03 -5.01
C ASP A 221 4.52 -11.45 -4.96
N ALA A 222 4.67 -10.15 -4.66
CA ALA A 222 5.96 -9.50 -4.50
C ALA A 222 6.75 -10.08 -3.32
N VAL A 223 6.10 -10.31 -2.17
CA VAL A 223 6.71 -10.92 -0.98
C VAL A 223 7.19 -12.33 -1.30
N ARG A 224 6.33 -13.18 -1.87
CA ARG A 224 6.69 -14.56 -2.25
C ARG A 224 7.81 -14.62 -3.29
N PHE A 225 7.88 -13.63 -4.19
CA PHE A 225 8.95 -13.53 -5.16
C PHE A 225 10.28 -13.10 -4.53
N ALA A 226 10.23 -12.14 -3.59
CA ALA A 226 11.40 -11.73 -2.83
C ALA A 226 11.94 -12.85 -1.92
N GLU A 227 11.06 -13.62 -1.27
CA GLU A 227 11.42 -14.81 -0.49
C GLU A 227 12.13 -15.85 -1.36
N ALA A 228 11.61 -16.15 -2.55
CA ALA A 228 12.26 -17.07 -3.48
C ALA A 228 13.68 -16.61 -3.88
N ILE A 229 13.86 -15.30 -4.11
CA ILE A 229 15.19 -14.73 -4.37
C ILE A 229 16.11 -14.88 -3.15
N ALA A 230 15.59 -14.63 -1.94
CA ALA A 230 16.35 -14.76 -0.70
C ALA A 230 16.80 -16.21 -0.44
N ASP A 231 15.98 -17.19 -0.83
CA ASP A 231 16.30 -18.62 -0.79
C ASP A 231 17.24 -19.07 -1.93
N GLY A 232 17.61 -18.17 -2.84
CA GLY A 232 18.50 -18.44 -3.97
C GLY A 232 17.81 -19.00 -5.22
N ASP A 233 16.48 -19.12 -5.25
CA ASP A 233 15.72 -19.52 -6.42
C ASP A 233 15.54 -18.34 -7.40
N LEU A 234 16.53 -18.16 -8.27
CA LEU A 234 16.49 -17.20 -9.38
C LEU A 234 15.82 -17.77 -10.65
N THR A 235 15.08 -18.87 -10.56
CA THR A 235 14.40 -19.44 -11.74
C THR A 235 12.97 -18.92 -11.89
N ARG A 236 12.38 -18.38 -10.81
CA ARG A 236 11.01 -17.86 -10.83
C ARG A 236 10.83 -16.65 -11.74
N HIS A 237 9.61 -16.51 -12.23
CA HIS A 237 9.13 -15.39 -13.01
C HIS A 237 7.86 -14.83 -12.38
N ILE A 238 7.68 -13.52 -12.43
CA ILE A 238 6.50 -12.82 -11.92
C ILE A 238 5.93 -11.94 -13.03
N THR A 239 4.60 -11.95 -13.18
CA THR A 239 3.91 -11.15 -14.19
C THR A 239 3.82 -9.69 -13.74
N THR A 240 4.30 -8.77 -14.58
CA THR A 240 4.34 -7.32 -14.29
C THR A 240 3.27 -6.52 -15.05
N ASP A 241 2.10 -7.11 -15.31
CA ASP A 241 1.04 -6.47 -16.12
C ASP A 241 0.35 -5.27 -15.43
N TYR A 242 0.64 -5.04 -14.15
CA TYR A 242 0.09 -3.92 -13.40
C TYR A 242 0.77 -2.61 -13.78
N LYS A 243 -0.01 -1.55 -14.03
CA LYS A 243 0.50 -0.19 -14.32
C LYS A 243 0.47 0.76 -13.12
N ASP A 244 0.08 0.26 -11.95
CA ASP A 244 0.07 1.02 -10.71
C ASP A 244 1.38 0.84 -9.92
N GLU A 245 1.45 1.43 -8.73
CA GLU A 245 2.64 1.39 -7.88
C GLU A 245 3.07 -0.05 -7.52
N THR A 246 2.15 -1.01 -7.46
CA THR A 246 2.51 -2.42 -7.22
C THR A 246 3.19 -3.03 -8.44
N GLY A 247 2.77 -2.65 -9.65
CA GLY A 247 3.45 -3.06 -10.88
C GLY A 247 4.86 -2.52 -11.00
N VAL A 248 5.05 -1.25 -10.62
CA VAL A 248 6.40 -0.63 -10.57
C VAL A 248 7.30 -1.38 -9.57
N LEU A 249 6.76 -1.75 -8.40
CA LEU A 249 7.48 -2.57 -7.42
C LEU A 249 7.88 -3.94 -7.99
N LEU A 250 6.93 -4.65 -8.62
CA LEU A 250 7.18 -5.95 -9.24
C LEU A 250 8.22 -5.87 -10.36
N GLN A 251 8.18 -4.81 -11.18
CA GLN A 251 9.16 -4.57 -12.22
C GLN A 251 10.57 -4.32 -11.64
N ALA A 252 10.66 -3.56 -10.54
CA ALA A 252 11.93 -3.34 -9.84
C ALA A 252 12.50 -4.65 -9.25
N LEU A 253 11.65 -5.49 -8.65
CA LEU A 253 12.06 -6.81 -8.16
C LEU A 253 12.54 -7.73 -9.30
N MET A 254 11.87 -7.70 -10.45
CA MET A 254 12.29 -8.48 -11.61
C MET A 254 13.65 -8.00 -12.15
N ALA A 255 13.89 -6.68 -12.19
CA ALA A 255 15.19 -6.14 -12.56
C ALA A 255 16.30 -6.55 -11.56
N MET A 256 16.01 -6.54 -10.25
CA MET A 256 16.93 -7.01 -9.21
C MET A 256 17.28 -8.49 -9.41
N LYS A 257 16.27 -9.34 -9.66
CA LYS A 257 16.45 -10.76 -9.94
C LYS A 257 17.35 -11.01 -11.15
N THR A 258 17.15 -10.28 -12.24
CA THR A 258 17.99 -10.40 -13.44
C THR A 258 19.44 -10.05 -13.15
N ARG A 259 19.68 -8.96 -12.40
CA ARG A 259 21.05 -8.58 -12.00
C ARG A 259 21.72 -9.60 -11.10
N LEU A 260 20.99 -10.22 -10.17
CA LEU A 260 21.52 -11.29 -9.33
C LEU A 260 21.89 -12.52 -10.17
N LEU A 261 21.08 -12.88 -11.17
CA LEU A 261 21.37 -13.98 -12.08
C LEU A 261 22.68 -13.74 -12.86
N ASP A 262 22.87 -12.52 -13.39
CA ASP A 262 24.09 -12.14 -14.10
C ASP A 262 25.33 -12.29 -13.19
N ILE A 263 25.25 -11.80 -11.95
CA ILE A 263 26.34 -11.90 -10.97
C ILE A 263 26.67 -13.36 -10.64
N VAL A 264 25.66 -14.20 -10.42
CA VAL A 264 25.86 -15.63 -10.13
C VAL A 264 26.52 -16.34 -11.32
N GLN A 265 26.11 -16.02 -12.54
CA GLN A 265 26.73 -16.59 -13.76
C GLN A 265 28.20 -16.16 -13.90
N GLU A 266 28.52 -14.91 -13.62
CA GLU A 266 29.90 -14.40 -13.64
C GLU A 266 30.78 -15.12 -12.60
N VAL A 267 30.28 -15.31 -11.38
CA VAL A 267 30.97 -16.06 -10.33
C VAL A 267 31.17 -17.53 -10.70
N GLN A 268 30.18 -18.17 -11.33
CA GLN A 268 30.28 -19.55 -11.80
C GLN A 268 31.37 -19.70 -12.88
N ASN A 269 31.36 -18.82 -13.88
CA ASN A 269 32.36 -18.82 -14.96
C ASN A 269 33.78 -18.54 -14.41
N GLY A 270 33.90 -17.64 -13.44
CA GLY A 270 35.16 -17.38 -12.74
C GLY A 270 35.66 -18.61 -11.97
N SER A 271 34.76 -19.33 -11.31
CA SER A 271 35.09 -20.56 -10.57
C SER A 271 35.53 -21.69 -11.51
N GLU A 272 34.90 -21.85 -12.68
CA GLU A 272 35.31 -22.81 -13.71
C GLU A 272 36.69 -22.48 -14.28
N SER A 273 36.97 -21.19 -14.50
CA SER A 273 38.29 -20.71 -14.93
C SER A 273 39.37 -21.02 -13.89
N ILE A 274 39.09 -20.80 -12.60
CA ILE A 274 39.99 -21.14 -11.49
C ILE A 274 40.21 -22.65 -11.42
N SER A 275 39.16 -23.46 -11.56
CA SER A 275 39.25 -24.92 -11.55
C SER A 275 40.13 -25.44 -12.69
N THR A 276 39.98 -24.87 -13.90
CA THR A 276 40.80 -25.19 -15.06
C THR A 276 42.27 -24.80 -14.83
N ALA A 277 42.52 -23.60 -14.32
CA ALA A 277 43.88 -23.15 -13.99
C ALA A 277 44.53 -24.03 -12.92
N ALA A 278 43.78 -24.43 -11.89
CA ALA A 278 44.26 -25.35 -10.86
C ALA A 278 44.63 -26.72 -11.45
N ALA A 279 43.83 -27.26 -12.38
CA ALA A 279 44.16 -28.51 -13.07
C ALA A 279 45.44 -28.39 -13.92
N GLN A 280 45.66 -27.25 -14.58
CA GLN A 280 46.90 -26.97 -15.31
C GLN A 280 48.11 -26.87 -14.37
N ILE A 281 47.97 -26.24 -13.20
CA ILE A 281 49.03 -26.18 -12.19
C ILE A 281 49.38 -27.58 -11.69
N VAL A 282 48.39 -28.43 -11.42
CA VAL A 282 48.62 -29.82 -10.99
C VAL A 282 49.39 -30.60 -12.05
N ALA A 283 49.00 -30.50 -13.32
CA ALA A 283 49.72 -31.13 -14.43
C ALA A 283 51.15 -30.58 -14.57
N GLY A 284 51.34 -29.27 -14.45
CA GLY A 284 52.66 -28.64 -14.48
C GLY A 284 53.57 -29.05 -13.31
N ASN A 285 53.00 -29.22 -12.11
CA ASN A 285 53.74 -29.73 -10.96
C ASN A 285 54.14 -31.21 -11.13
N GLN A 286 53.31 -32.03 -11.78
CA GLN A 286 53.67 -33.42 -12.09
C GLN A 286 54.84 -33.50 -13.09
N ASP A 287 54.82 -32.68 -14.14
CA ASP A 287 55.94 -32.58 -15.09
C ASP A 287 57.23 -32.10 -14.40
N LEU A 288 57.11 -31.05 -13.57
CA LEU A 288 58.25 -30.54 -12.81
C LEU A 288 58.81 -31.58 -11.83
N ALA A 289 57.95 -32.33 -11.15
CA ALA A 289 58.37 -33.41 -10.26
C ALA A 289 59.12 -34.51 -11.03
N ALA A 290 58.59 -34.96 -12.18
CA ALA A 290 59.26 -35.95 -13.03
C ALA A 290 60.63 -35.47 -13.52
N ARG A 291 60.73 -34.21 -13.97
CA ARG A 291 62.01 -33.60 -14.37
C ARG A 291 62.98 -33.47 -13.19
N THR A 292 62.48 -33.20 -11.99
CA THR A 292 63.30 -33.13 -10.78
C THR A 292 63.86 -34.50 -10.41
N GLU A 293 63.07 -35.58 -10.55
CA GLU A 293 63.54 -36.96 -10.38
C GLU A 293 64.60 -37.35 -11.42
N GLU A 294 64.40 -37.00 -12.69
CA GLU A 294 65.40 -37.22 -13.76
C GLU A 294 66.70 -36.46 -13.49
N GLN A 295 66.59 -35.20 -13.02
CA GLN A 295 67.75 -34.39 -12.68
C GLN A 295 68.49 -34.94 -11.47
N ALA A 296 67.77 -35.43 -10.45
CA ALA A 296 68.36 -36.10 -9.30
C ALA A 296 69.14 -37.35 -9.73
N SER A 297 68.57 -38.18 -10.61
CA SER A 297 69.24 -39.37 -11.16
C SER A 297 70.50 -39.00 -11.96
N SER A 298 70.46 -37.95 -12.77
CA SER A 298 71.63 -37.47 -13.53
C SER A 298 72.75 -36.97 -12.60
N VAL A 299 72.38 -36.34 -11.48
CA VAL A 299 73.34 -35.90 -10.45
C VAL A 299 73.96 -37.10 -9.73
N GLU A 300 73.19 -38.15 -9.43
CA GLU A 300 73.72 -39.40 -8.88
C GLU A 300 74.72 -40.07 -9.83
N GLU A 301 74.41 -40.15 -11.13
CA GLU A 301 75.32 -40.70 -12.14
C GLU A 301 76.61 -39.86 -12.27
N THR A 302 76.48 -38.53 -12.20
CA THR A 302 77.63 -37.62 -12.19
C THR A 302 78.49 -37.83 -10.95
N ALA A 303 77.89 -37.99 -9.77
CA ALA A 303 78.60 -38.25 -8.53
C ALA A 303 79.37 -39.58 -8.59
N ALA A 304 78.73 -40.65 -9.08
CA ALA A 304 79.39 -41.96 -9.29
C ALA A 304 80.55 -41.86 -10.29
N SER A 305 80.37 -41.11 -11.38
CA SER A 305 81.44 -40.83 -12.35
C SER A 305 82.60 -40.07 -11.71
N MET A 306 82.31 -39.10 -10.83
CA MET A 306 83.33 -38.36 -10.07
C MET A 306 84.08 -39.26 -9.08
N GLU A 307 83.43 -40.24 -8.45
CA GLU A 307 84.11 -41.25 -7.63
C GLU A 307 85.08 -42.09 -8.47
N GLN A 308 84.64 -42.55 -9.65
CA GLN A 308 85.48 -43.32 -10.57
C GLN A 308 86.67 -42.51 -11.10
N ILE A 309 86.45 -41.24 -11.46
CA ILE A 309 87.52 -40.30 -11.84
C ILE A 309 88.50 -40.12 -10.67
N THR A 310 88.00 -39.89 -9.46
CA THR A 310 88.84 -39.71 -8.26
C THR A 310 89.70 -40.95 -8.01
N ALA A 311 89.15 -42.16 -8.14
CA ALA A 311 89.89 -43.40 -8.03
C ALA A 311 90.97 -43.52 -9.13
N THR A 312 90.64 -43.15 -10.36
CA THR A 312 91.59 -43.19 -11.49
C THR A 312 92.73 -42.18 -11.33
N VAL A 313 92.42 -40.96 -10.85
CA VAL A 313 93.42 -39.94 -10.53
C VAL A 313 94.33 -40.41 -9.40
N LYS A 314 93.79 -41.05 -8.37
CA LYS A 314 94.58 -41.65 -7.29
C LYS A 314 95.53 -42.74 -7.81
N ASN A 315 95.03 -43.68 -8.62
CA ASN A 315 95.87 -44.71 -9.25
C ASN A 315 96.95 -44.10 -10.14
N THR A 316 96.61 -43.05 -10.90
CA THR A 316 97.58 -42.34 -11.75
C THR A 316 98.67 -41.66 -10.91
N ALA A 317 98.31 -41.04 -9.78
CA ALA A 317 99.26 -40.44 -8.86
C ALA A 317 100.19 -41.49 -8.23
N ASP A 318 99.65 -42.64 -7.81
CA ASP A 318 100.41 -43.77 -7.27
C ASP A 318 101.40 -44.33 -8.31
N HIS A 319 100.93 -44.58 -9.54
CA HIS A 319 101.79 -45.01 -10.66
C HIS A 319 102.87 -43.96 -11.01
N THR A 320 102.54 -42.67 -10.96
CA THR A 320 103.52 -41.61 -11.21
C THR A 320 104.59 -41.57 -10.11
N SER A 321 104.19 -41.78 -8.85
CA SER A 321 105.12 -41.90 -7.71
C SER A 321 106.04 -43.11 -7.88
N GLU A 322 105.50 -44.25 -8.28
CA GLU A 322 106.26 -45.47 -8.56
C GLU A 322 107.24 -45.28 -9.73
N ALA A 323 106.79 -44.70 -10.84
CA ALA A 323 107.62 -44.35 -11.98
C ALA A 323 108.76 -43.38 -11.60
N THR A 324 108.48 -42.42 -10.70
CA THR A 324 109.49 -41.50 -10.16
C THR A 324 110.54 -42.25 -9.34
N LYS A 325 110.13 -43.19 -8.47
CA LYS A 325 111.06 -44.05 -7.71
C LYS A 325 111.91 -44.90 -8.63
N LEU A 326 111.31 -45.52 -9.65
CA LEU A 326 112.01 -46.34 -10.63
C LEU A 326 113.04 -45.51 -11.41
N SER A 327 112.65 -44.31 -11.84
CA SER A 327 113.53 -43.37 -12.55
C SER A 327 114.69 -42.89 -11.67
N ALA A 328 114.46 -42.61 -10.39
CA ALA A 328 115.52 -42.29 -9.42
C ALA A 328 116.47 -43.48 -9.19
N GLY A 329 115.93 -44.70 -9.13
CA GLY A 329 116.70 -45.94 -9.07
C GLY A 329 117.59 -46.12 -10.32
N ALA A 330 117.03 -45.93 -11.51
CA ALA A 330 117.76 -45.97 -12.77
C ALA A 330 118.86 -44.91 -12.82
N ALA A 331 118.59 -43.67 -12.38
CA ALA A 331 119.60 -42.61 -12.29
C ALA A 331 120.75 -42.99 -11.33
N SER A 332 120.45 -43.66 -10.22
CA SER A 332 121.48 -44.18 -9.30
C SER A 332 122.33 -45.29 -9.94
N VAL A 333 121.72 -46.22 -10.70
CA VAL A 333 122.46 -47.25 -11.45
C VAL A 333 123.35 -46.62 -12.51
N VAL A 334 122.84 -45.63 -13.26
CA VAL A 334 123.61 -44.88 -14.26
C VAL A 334 124.79 -44.16 -13.61
N LYS A 335 124.61 -43.53 -12.44
CA LYS A 335 125.70 -42.90 -11.67
C LYS A 335 126.78 -43.91 -11.28
N ASN A 336 126.40 -45.05 -10.72
CA ASN A 336 127.33 -46.11 -10.34
C ASN A 336 128.10 -46.68 -11.56
N ASN A 337 127.42 -46.85 -12.70
CA ASN A 337 128.07 -47.22 -13.97
C ASN A 337 129.04 -46.15 -14.46
N GLY A 338 128.71 -44.86 -14.28
CA GLY A 338 129.62 -43.76 -14.59
C GLY A 338 130.90 -43.78 -13.74
N GLU A 339 130.78 -44.06 -12.44
CA GLU A 339 131.92 -44.26 -11.55
C GLU A 339 132.78 -45.47 -11.95
N MET A 340 132.14 -46.58 -12.31
CA MET A 340 132.81 -47.79 -12.81
C MET A 340 133.56 -47.51 -14.12
N MET A 341 132.95 -46.81 -15.08
CA MET A 341 133.61 -46.44 -16.33
C MET A 341 134.80 -45.49 -16.11
N ASN A 342 134.72 -44.58 -15.13
CA ASN A 342 135.88 -43.79 -14.72
C ASN A 342 137.02 -44.69 -14.21
N GLN A 343 136.73 -45.70 -13.38
CA GLN A 343 137.75 -46.66 -12.92
C GLN A 343 138.37 -47.47 -14.08
N VAL A 344 137.55 -47.91 -15.05
CA VAL A 344 138.02 -48.60 -16.26
C VAL A 344 138.94 -47.70 -17.08
N THR A 345 138.57 -46.43 -17.27
CA THR A 345 139.37 -45.44 -18.02
C THR A 345 140.72 -45.20 -17.33
N GLN A 346 140.74 -45.15 -15.99
CA GLN A 346 141.97 -45.02 -15.23
C GLN A 346 142.87 -46.27 -15.35
N LYS A 347 142.29 -47.48 -15.35
CA LYS A 347 143.02 -48.72 -15.64
C LYS A 347 143.58 -48.75 -17.06
N MET A 348 142.82 -48.31 -18.06
CA MET A 348 143.30 -48.18 -19.45
C MET A 348 144.47 -47.20 -19.56
N ARG A 349 144.48 -46.10 -18.79
CA ARG A 349 145.61 -45.17 -18.74
C ARG A 349 146.88 -45.81 -18.18
N VAL A 350 146.74 -46.63 -17.13
CA VAL A 350 147.86 -47.43 -16.58
C VAL A 350 148.36 -48.46 -17.60
N ILE A 351 147.46 -49.13 -18.33
CA ILE A 351 147.86 -50.06 -19.40
C ILE A 351 148.63 -49.33 -20.50
N ASN A 352 148.18 -48.15 -20.92
CA ASN A 352 148.85 -47.34 -21.93
C ASN A 352 150.26 -46.90 -21.49
N ASP A 353 150.41 -46.44 -20.25
CA ASP A 353 151.72 -46.12 -19.69
C ASP A 353 152.64 -47.35 -19.61
N THR A 354 152.08 -48.52 -19.27
CA THR A 354 152.83 -49.79 -19.22
C THR A 354 153.23 -50.26 -20.63
N ALA A 355 152.37 -50.07 -21.63
CA ALA A 355 152.64 -50.37 -23.03
C ALA A 355 153.72 -49.45 -23.62
N ASN A 356 153.70 -48.15 -23.28
CA ASN A 356 154.79 -47.22 -23.65
C ASN A 356 156.12 -47.63 -23.02
N ARG A 357 156.12 -48.00 -21.72
CA ARG A 357 157.33 -48.58 -21.08
C ARG A 357 157.81 -49.86 -21.76
N MET A 358 156.91 -50.73 -22.22
CA MET A 358 157.25 -51.90 -23.01
C MET A 358 157.86 -51.52 -24.37
N SER A 359 157.33 -50.49 -25.03
CA SER A 359 157.91 -49.95 -26.28
C SER A 359 159.32 -49.41 -26.07
N ASP A 360 159.57 -48.73 -24.94
CA ASP A 360 160.92 -48.26 -24.59
C ASP A 360 161.89 -49.43 -24.36
N ILE A 361 161.43 -50.53 -23.73
CA ILE A 361 162.21 -51.76 -23.58
C ILE A 361 162.48 -52.40 -24.95
N ILE A 362 161.49 -52.47 -25.85
CA ILE A 362 161.68 -52.99 -27.21
C ILE A 362 162.72 -52.17 -27.96
N ASN A 363 162.68 -50.84 -27.88
CA ASN A 363 163.68 -49.98 -28.51
C ASN A 363 165.10 -50.20 -27.95
N ILE A 364 165.23 -50.51 -26.65
CA ILE A 364 166.50 -50.89 -26.03
C ILE A 364 166.94 -52.29 -26.52
N ILE A 365 166.03 -53.26 -26.63
CA ILE A 365 166.32 -54.59 -27.16
C ILE A 365 166.77 -54.51 -28.62
N ASP A 366 166.12 -53.69 -29.45
CA ASP A 366 166.48 -53.45 -30.85
C ASP A 366 167.88 -52.81 -30.97
N SER A 367 168.21 -51.90 -30.04
CA SER A 367 169.55 -51.33 -29.93
C SER A 367 170.62 -52.36 -29.52
N ILE A 368 170.29 -53.31 -28.63
CA ILE A 368 171.18 -54.42 -28.23
C ILE A 368 171.34 -55.44 -29.37
N ALA A 369 170.27 -55.74 -30.10
CA ALA A 369 170.29 -56.62 -31.27
C ALA A 369 171.20 -56.06 -32.38
N PHE A 370 171.16 -54.74 -32.63
CA PHE A 370 172.07 -54.08 -33.56
C PHE A 370 173.53 -54.15 -33.12
N GLN A 371 173.82 -53.96 -31.83
CA GLN A 371 175.18 -54.13 -31.29
C GLN A 371 175.70 -55.57 -31.39
N THR A 372 174.81 -56.56 -31.28
CA THR A 372 175.16 -57.99 -31.39
C THR A 372 175.49 -58.39 -32.83
N ASN A 373 174.80 -57.78 -33.81
CA ASN A 373 175.05 -58.00 -35.25
C ASN A 373 176.38 -57.40 -35.75
N ILE A 374 176.96 -56.44 -35.03
CA ILE A 374 178.25 -55.84 -35.40
C ILE A 374 179.44 -56.61 -34.79
N LEU A 375 179.19 -57.48 -33.80
CA LEU A 375 180.23 -58.33 -33.17
C LEU A 375 180.39 -59.72 -33.82
N ALA A 376 179.52 -60.09 -34.76
CA ALA A 376 179.55 -61.35 -35.52
C ALA A 376 179.99 -61.10 -36.97
#